data_AF-A0AAD9AQP5-F1
#
_entry.id   AF-A0AAD9AQP5-F1
#
_cell.length_a   1.000
_cell.length_b   1.000
_cell.length_c   1.000
_cell.angle_alpha   90.00
_cell.angle_beta   90.00
_cell.angle_gamma   90.00
#
_symmetry.space_group_name_H-M   'P 1'
#
loop_
_entity.id
_entity.type
_entity.pdbx_description
1 polymer ?
#
loop_
_entity_poly.entity_id
_entity_poly.type
_entity_poly.pdbx_seq_one_letter_code
_entity_poly.pdbx_strand_id
1 'polypeptide(L)'
;MEQLVEVGGVPVRVAPNGDSPEAIASFEGLIRRLKTTSVVAQIPQAISAPSRQVRILLSVDFDAVSGWLGTGQHPRNCLADYSSGFFAGHVGVSRLIRLFKRLDVADKITWFIPGHSMETFPVETQLIIDSGAEVALHGYCHEDCTRLSTQQEKDIFEKCIKLAQSLTGKKPVGYRAPLYRLREETIELLESEGFLYDSSLSGHDSQLYQLTKGPSPVPVDYSKPAQTWMRPCALPEPSKVVEIPANWYMEDMTPLQYLPNVENSHGYVPSQSIERMWQDRFTWLWNHGPDGEGPADFVFPLILHPDTSGMAHIIGTIESMVLWMKGRGTQVEFVTYETVARSYLNQKGHA
;
A
#
# COMPACT_ATOMS: atom_id res chain seq x y z
N MET A 1 8.89 -62.49 4.85
CA MET A 1 7.62 -62.68 4.11
C MET A 1 6.87 -61.35 4.13
N GLU A 2 7.33 -60.37 3.33
CA GLU A 2 6.70 -59.05 3.29
C GLU A 2 5.55 -59.04 2.28
N GLN A 3 4.45 -58.38 2.62
CA GLN A 3 3.32 -58.18 1.72
C GLN A 3 2.96 -56.70 1.61
N LEU A 4 2.61 -56.29 0.39
CA LEU A 4 2.00 -54.99 0.12
C LEU A 4 0.48 -55.16 0.24
N VAL A 5 -0.16 -54.35 1.09
CA VAL A 5 -1.62 -54.35 1.25
C VAL A 5 -2.14 -52.93 1.11
N GLU A 6 -3.19 -52.77 0.32
CA GLU A 6 -3.85 -51.48 0.12
C GLU A 6 -4.89 -51.24 1.22
N VAL A 7 -4.75 -50.17 1.98
CA VAL A 7 -5.68 -49.78 3.05
C VAL A 7 -6.16 -48.37 2.76
N GLY A 8 -7.45 -48.21 2.47
CA GLY A 8 -8.04 -46.90 2.16
C GLY A 8 -7.44 -46.21 0.92
N GLY A 9 -6.99 -46.98 -0.08
CA GLY A 9 -6.35 -46.45 -1.30
C GLY A 9 -4.85 -46.18 -1.21
N VAL A 10 -4.22 -46.49 -0.07
CA VAL A 10 -2.77 -46.30 0.15
C VAL A 10 -2.07 -47.65 0.29
N PRO A 11 -0.97 -47.91 -0.45
CA PRO A 11 -0.19 -49.14 -0.31
C PRO A 11 0.68 -49.11 0.96
N VAL A 12 0.49 -50.08 1.83
CA VAL A 12 1.24 -50.25 3.09
C VAL A 12 2.04 -51.56 3.04
N ARG A 13 3.32 -51.51 3.42
CA ARG A 13 4.15 -52.73 3.59
C ARG A 13 4.01 -53.26 5.01
N VAL A 14 3.76 -54.56 5.12
CA VAL A 14 3.61 -55.26 6.40
C VAL A 14 4.34 -56.59 6.37
N ALA A 15 4.91 -56.96 7.51
CA ALA A 15 5.70 -58.19 7.70
C ALA A 15 5.32 -58.84 9.05
N PRO A 16 5.38 -60.18 9.15
CA PRO A 16 5.18 -60.88 10.41
C PRO A 16 6.30 -60.54 11.40
N ASN A 17 5.96 -60.42 12.69
CA ASN A 17 6.92 -60.19 13.75
C ASN A 17 7.48 -61.53 14.26
N GLY A 18 8.38 -62.12 13.47
CA GLY A 18 9.01 -63.42 13.76
C GLY A 18 8.53 -64.55 12.85
N ASP A 19 9.31 -65.64 12.80
CA ASP A 19 9.13 -66.75 11.85
C ASP A 19 8.44 -67.99 12.49
N SER A 20 7.84 -67.85 13.67
CA SER A 20 7.11 -68.98 14.29
C SER A 20 5.86 -69.31 13.48
N PRO A 21 5.42 -70.59 13.45
CA PRO A 21 4.19 -70.98 12.78
C PRO A 21 2.95 -70.21 13.27
N GLU A 22 2.87 -69.88 14.57
CA GLU A 22 1.76 -69.08 15.10
C GLU A 22 1.83 -67.61 14.65
N ALA A 23 3.03 -67.04 14.55
CA ALA A 23 3.24 -65.67 14.08
C ALA A 23 2.84 -65.51 12.61
N ILE A 24 3.17 -66.49 11.77
CA ILE A 24 2.79 -66.53 10.35
C ILE A 24 1.27 -66.67 10.19
N ALA A 25 0.64 -67.58 10.92
CA ALA A 25 -0.82 -67.77 10.86
C ALA A 25 -1.60 -66.53 11.35
N SER A 26 -1.13 -65.89 12.42
CA SER A 26 -1.70 -64.63 12.91
C SER A 26 -1.57 -63.50 11.89
N PHE A 27 -0.40 -63.39 11.24
CA PHE A 27 -0.15 -62.42 10.17
C PHE A 27 -1.08 -62.63 8.98
N GLU A 28 -1.22 -63.86 8.47
CA GLU A 28 -2.14 -64.15 7.36
C GLU A 28 -3.60 -63.82 7.71
N GLY A 29 -4.01 -64.09 8.96
CA GLY A 29 -5.32 -63.73 9.48
C GLY A 29 -5.55 -62.21 9.55
N LEU A 30 -4.52 -61.42 9.87
CA LEU A 30 -4.57 -59.96 9.87
C LEU A 30 -4.68 -59.41 8.43
N ILE A 31 -3.87 -59.91 7.50
CA ILE A 31 -3.89 -59.48 6.09
C ILE A 31 -5.27 -59.74 5.47
N ARG A 32 -5.88 -60.88 5.79
CA ARG A 32 -7.23 -61.21 5.32
C ARG A 32 -8.26 -60.19 5.83
N ARG A 33 -8.18 -59.78 7.09
CA ARG A 33 -9.08 -58.76 7.67
C ARG A 33 -8.85 -57.39 7.05
N LEU A 34 -7.59 -56.98 6.85
CA LEU A 34 -7.25 -55.69 6.24
C LEU A 34 -7.79 -55.60 4.80
N LYS A 35 -7.65 -56.66 3.99
CA LYS A 35 -8.19 -56.71 2.63
C LYS A 35 -9.72 -56.65 2.56
N THR A 36 -10.42 -57.05 3.61
CA THR A 36 -11.90 -57.02 3.68
C THR A 36 -12.45 -55.78 4.40
N THR A 37 -11.60 -54.95 5.01
CA THR A 37 -12.05 -53.79 5.77
C THR A 37 -12.05 -52.56 4.86
N SER A 38 -13.22 -52.15 4.41
CA SER A 38 -13.44 -50.84 3.79
C SER A 38 -13.53 -49.77 4.88
N VAL A 39 -12.40 -49.27 5.36
CA VAL A 39 -12.39 -48.04 6.17
C VAL A 39 -12.66 -46.88 5.21
N VAL A 40 -13.91 -46.38 5.20
CA VAL A 40 -14.20 -45.08 4.60
C VAL A 40 -13.58 -44.04 5.54
N ALA A 41 -12.35 -43.63 5.26
CA ALA A 41 -11.79 -42.45 5.89
C ALA A 41 -12.60 -41.25 5.38
N GLN A 42 -13.63 -40.85 6.12
CA GLN A 42 -14.21 -39.53 5.95
C GLN A 42 -13.18 -38.53 6.47
N ILE A 43 -12.28 -38.10 5.58
CA ILE A 43 -11.48 -36.91 5.80
C ILE A 43 -12.50 -35.79 5.99
N PRO A 44 -12.55 -35.09 7.14
CA PRO A 44 -13.40 -33.93 7.30
C PRO A 44 -13.11 -33.00 6.13
N GLN A 45 -14.15 -32.57 5.42
CA GLN A 45 -14.01 -31.59 4.36
C GLN A 45 -13.18 -30.44 4.94
N ALA A 46 -12.03 -30.14 4.34
CA ALA A 46 -11.17 -29.08 4.82
C ALA A 46 -12.07 -27.85 5.00
N ILE A 47 -12.14 -27.32 6.23
CA ILE A 47 -12.84 -26.06 6.49
C ILE A 47 -12.26 -25.10 5.47
N SER A 48 -13.08 -24.66 4.50
CA SER A 48 -12.60 -23.72 3.50
C SER A 48 -12.06 -22.55 4.29
N ALA A 49 -10.76 -22.29 4.21
CA ALA A 49 -10.19 -21.11 4.82
C ALA A 49 -11.05 -19.93 4.35
N PRO A 50 -11.48 -19.04 5.26
CA PRO A 50 -12.31 -17.90 4.88
C PRO A 50 -11.65 -17.20 3.69
N SER A 51 -12.37 -17.17 2.57
CA SER A 51 -11.94 -16.55 1.33
C SER A 51 -11.90 -15.05 1.59
N ARG A 52 -10.70 -14.49 1.67
CA ARG A 52 -10.46 -13.05 1.70
C ARG A 52 -9.83 -12.61 0.38
N GLN A 53 -10.12 -11.38 -0.01
CA GLN A 53 -9.44 -10.69 -1.07
C GLN A 53 -8.69 -9.49 -0.49
N VAL A 54 -7.38 -9.48 -0.72
CA VAL A 54 -6.49 -8.43 -0.27
C VAL A 54 -6.03 -7.63 -1.48
N ARG A 55 -6.29 -6.32 -1.47
CA ARG A 55 -5.87 -5.42 -2.54
C ARG A 55 -4.62 -4.68 -2.11
N ILE A 56 -3.51 -4.90 -2.80
CA ILE A 56 -2.24 -4.20 -2.57
C ILE A 56 -2.22 -2.95 -3.43
N LEU A 57 -1.98 -1.82 -2.79
CA LEU A 57 -1.92 -0.52 -3.44
C LEU A 57 -0.48 -0.03 -3.34
N LEU A 58 0.32 -0.35 -4.35
CA LEU A 58 1.66 0.23 -4.45
C LEU A 58 1.55 1.61 -5.09
N SER A 59 2.03 2.64 -4.39
CA SER A 59 2.16 3.96 -4.95
C SER A 59 3.58 4.48 -4.94
N VAL A 60 3.89 5.37 -5.87
CA VAL A 60 5.17 6.07 -5.91
C VAL A 60 4.93 7.58 -5.92
N ASP A 61 5.45 8.27 -4.91
CA ASP A 61 5.41 9.73 -4.81
C ASP A 61 6.71 10.26 -5.43
N PHE A 62 6.59 10.90 -6.60
CA PHE A 62 7.74 11.32 -7.41
C PHE A 62 8.22 12.72 -7.03
N ASP A 63 8.66 12.87 -5.78
CA ASP A 63 9.06 14.13 -5.16
C ASP A 63 10.26 14.77 -5.87
N ALA A 64 11.38 14.05 -5.92
CA ALA A 64 12.59 14.51 -6.59
C ALA A 64 13.00 15.95 -6.18
N VAL A 65 13.33 16.80 -7.15
CA VAL A 65 13.72 18.20 -6.88
C VAL A 65 12.60 18.97 -6.20
N SER A 66 11.33 18.67 -6.51
CA SER A 66 10.19 19.41 -5.96
C SER A 66 10.08 19.25 -4.43
N GLY A 67 10.40 18.06 -3.90
CA GLY A 67 10.46 17.83 -2.45
C GLY A 67 11.38 18.83 -1.73
N TRP A 68 12.54 19.16 -2.30
CA TRP A 68 13.47 20.15 -1.76
C TRP A 68 13.03 21.60 -1.93
N LEU A 69 12.11 21.89 -2.85
CA LEU A 69 11.56 23.22 -3.12
C LEU A 69 10.36 23.55 -2.23
N GLY A 70 9.57 22.55 -1.87
CA GLY A 70 8.38 22.70 -1.06
C GLY A 70 8.60 22.29 0.39
N THR A 71 8.16 21.09 0.76
CA THR A 71 8.20 20.63 2.16
C THR A 71 9.60 20.48 2.76
N GLY A 72 10.61 20.16 1.94
CA GLY A 72 12.02 20.11 2.31
C GLY A 72 12.76 21.44 2.13
N GLN A 73 12.05 22.55 1.88
CA GLN A 73 12.65 23.86 1.67
C GLN A 73 13.39 24.32 2.92
N HIS A 74 14.67 24.66 2.74
CA HIS A 74 15.48 25.24 3.79
C HIS A 74 16.53 26.21 3.24
N PRO A 75 16.84 27.33 3.91
CA PRO A 75 17.85 28.31 3.44
C PRO A 75 19.27 27.74 3.27
N ARG A 76 19.57 26.61 3.90
CA ARG A 76 20.87 25.92 3.80
C ARG A 76 20.90 24.79 2.76
N ASN A 77 19.80 24.56 2.03
CA ASN A 77 19.82 23.56 0.96
C ASN A 77 20.91 23.93 -0.06
N CYS A 78 21.66 22.93 -0.49
CA CYS A 78 22.84 23.08 -1.32
C CYS A 78 22.82 22.11 -2.51
N LEU A 79 23.87 22.15 -3.33
CA LEU A 79 23.95 21.30 -4.53
C LEU A 79 23.85 19.79 -4.22
N ALA A 80 24.29 19.35 -3.04
CA ALA A 80 24.16 17.95 -2.63
C ALA A 80 22.70 17.53 -2.42
N ASP A 81 21.87 18.43 -1.90
CA ASP A 81 20.45 18.18 -1.65
C ASP A 81 19.71 18.09 -2.99
N TYR A 82 19.87 19.11 -3.85
CA TYR A 82 19.23 19.11 -5.17
C TYR A 82 19.72 17.96 -6.07
N SER A 83 21.00 17.57 -5.99
CA SER A 83 21.51 16.44 -6.78
C SER A 83 20.84 15.11 -6.41
N SER A 84 20.40 14.94 -5.16
CA SER A 84 19.61 13.77 -4.74
C SER A 84 18.22 13.76 -5.40
N GLY A 85 17.59 14.93 -5.57
CA GLY A 85 16.34 15.05 -6.33
C GLY A 85 16.53 14.71 -7.82
N PHE A 86 17.64 15.12 -8.43
CA PHE A 86 17.98 14.70 -9.80
C PHE A 86 18.27 13.20 -9.92
N PHE A 87 18.87 12.60 -8.89
CA PHE A 87 19.01 11.15 -8.80
C PHE A 87 17.65 10.45 -8.78
N ALA A 88 16.70 10.94 -7.98
CA ALA A 88 15.36 10.38 -7.90
C ALA A 88 14.70 10.33 -9.29
N GLY A 89 14.73 11.44 -10.02
CA GLY A 89 14.26 11.51 -11.40
C GLY A 89 15.01 10.55 -12.32
N HIS A 90 16.26 10.86 -12.65
CA HIS A 90 16.98 10.17 -13.71
C HIS A 90 17.29 8.69 -13.42
N VAL A 91 17.49 8.34 -12.15
CA VAL A 91 17.95 7.01 -11.75
C VAL A 91 16.86 6.25 -11.00
N GLY A 92 16.23 6.88 -10.00
CA GLY A 92 15.23 6.27 -9.13
C GLY A 92 14.01 5.78 -9.91
N VAL A 93 13.36 6.66 -10.68
CA VAL A 93 12.18 6.32 -11.49
C VAL A 93 12.48 5.17 -12.44
N SER A 94 13.57 5.30 -13.19
CA SER A 94 14.04 4.29 -14.15
C SER A 94 14.25 2.91 -13.50
N ARG A 95 14.80 2.86 -12.28
CA ARG A 95 15.01 1.60 -11.54
C ARG A 95 13.70 0.99 -11.08
N LEU A 96 12.80 1.79 -10.52
CA LEU A 96 11.49 1.34 -10.05
C LEU A 96 10.63 0.80 -11.19
N ILE A 97 10.54 1.51 -12.32
CA ILE A 97 9.79 1.02 -13.49
C ILE A 97 10.34 -0.32 -13.98
N ARG A 98 11.67 -0.47 -14.08
CA ARG A 98 12.28 -1.75 -14.46
C ARG A 98 12.00 -2.86 -13.45
N LEU A 99 11.99 -2.55 -12.15
CA LEU A 99 11.61 -3.51 -11.11
C LEU A 99 10.16 -3.94 -11.28
N PHE A 100 9.21 -3.01 -11.33
CA PHE A 100 7.79 -3.32 -11.45
C PHE A 100 7.46 -4.06 -12.75
N LYS A 101 8.16 -3.78 -13.85
CA LYS A 101 8.04 -4.56 -15.09
C LYS A 101 8.51 -6.00 -14.93
N ARG A 102 9.65 -6.24 -14.26
CA ARG A 102 10.13 -7.62 -13.96
C ARG A 102 9.17 -8.36 -13.03
N LEU A 103 8.52 -7.64 -12.13
CA LEU A 103 7.57 -8.19 -11.18
C LEU A 103 6.14 -8.29 -11.72
N ASP A 104 5.90 -7.88 -12.97
CA ASP A 104 4.58 -7.91 -13.61
C ASP A 104 3.50 -7.16 -12.81
N VAL A 105 3.83 -5.95 -12.37
CA VAL A 105 2.92 -5.05 -11.63
C VAL A 105 2.99 -3.59 -12.10
N ALA A 106 3.72 -3.29 -13.18
CA ALA A 106 4.01 -1.92 -13.60
C ALA A 106 2.77 -1.10 -14.00
N ASP A 107 1.73 -1.75 -14.53
CA ASP A 107 0.44 -1.14 -14.87
C ASP A 107 -0.53 -1.09 -13.68
N LYS A 108 -0.12 -1.60 -12.52
CA LYS A 108 -0.90 -1.63 -11.27
C LYS A 108 -0.41 -0.62 -10.24
N ILE A 109 0.61 0.17 -10.58
CA ILE A 109 1.17 1.20 -9.71
C ILE A 109 0.39 2.51 -9.91
N THR A 110 0.20 3.26 -8.84
CA THR A 110 -0.23 4.66 -8.92
C THR A 110 0.94 5.59 -8.63
N TRP A 111 1.24 6.49 -9.56
CA TRP A 111 2.28 7.51 -9.36
C TRP A 111 1.63 8.83 -9.00
N PHE A 112 1.93 9.36 -7.80
CA PHE A 112 1.55 10.70 -7.40
C PHE A 112 2.71 11.63 -7.79
N ILE A 113 2.47 12.49 -8.78
CA ILE A 113 3.56 13.26 -9.40
C ILE A 113 3.30 14.76 -9.19
N PRO A 114 4.25 15.50 -8.57
CA PRO A 114 4.21 16.94 -8.54
C PRO A 114 4.32 17.51 -9.96
N GLY A 115 3.59 18.58 -10.28
CA GLY A 115 3.65 19.21 -11.61
C GLY A 115 5.06 19.65 -12.00
N HIS A 116 5.88 20.11 -11.05
CA HIS A 116 7.30 20.41 -11.27
C HIS A 116 8.07 19.16 -11.74
N SER A 117 7.85 18.00 -11.12
CA SER A 117 8.51 16.75 -11.51
C SER A 117 8.08 16.30 -12.90
N MET A 118 6.80 16.44 -13.25
CA MET A 118 6.31 16.17 -14.62
C MET A 118 7.04 17.01 -15.68
N GLU A 119 7.22 18.32 -15.42
CA GLU A 119 7.87 19.25 -16.36
C GLU A 119 9.41 19.11 -16.37
N THR A 120 10.01 18.78 -15.24
CA THR A 120 11.48 18.67 -15.09
C THR A 120 12.02 17.37 -15.67
N PHE A 121 11.26 16.28 -15.54
CA PHE A 121 11.66 14.93 -15.95
C PHE A 121 10.68 14.38 -17.00
N PRO A 122 10.56 15.00 -18.19
CA PRO A 122 9.56 14.62 -19.18
C PRO A 122 9.82 13.22 -19.75
N VAL A 123 11.09 12.80 -19.84
CA VAL A 123 11.45 11.45 -20.32
C VAL A 123 10.99 10.40 -19.31
N GLU A 124 11.27 10.60 -18.03
CA GLU A 124 10.90 9.67 -16.97
C GLU A 124 9.39 9.66 -16.71
N THR A 125 8.74 10.82 -16.82
CA THR A 125 7.28 10.92 -16.81
C THR A 125 6.65 10.15 -17.96
N GLN A 126 7.21 10.22 -19.17
CA GLN A 126 6.74 9.40 -20.29
C GLN A 126 6.94 7.91 -20.04
N LEU A 127 8.04 7.48 -19.41
CA LEU A 127 8.25 6.07 -19.05
C LEU A 127 7.18 5.55 -18.08
N ILE A 128 6.70 6.39 -17.15
CA ILE A 128 5.60 6.07 -16.22
C ILE A 128 4.31 5.89 -17.00
N ILE A 129 3.99 6.83 -17.90
CA ILE A 129 2.76 6.77 -18.72
C ILE A 129 2.78 5.52 -19.62
N ASP A 130 3.91 5.24 -20.27
CA ASP A 130 4.11 4.08 -21.15
C ASP A 130 4.06 2.74 -20.40
N SER A 131 4.20 2.74 -19.07
CA SER A 131 4.03 1.52 -18.27
C SER A 131 2.57 1.16 -18.02
N GLY A 132 1.63 2.04 -18.38
CA GLY A 132 0.20 1.87 -18.10
C GLY A 132 -0.19 2.15 -16.66
N ALA A 133 0.72 2.70 -15.86
CA ALA A 133 0.46 3.08 -14.47
C ALA A 133 -0.58 4.21 -14.39
N GLU A 134 -1.26 4.32 -13.24
CA GLU A 134 -2.08 5.48 -12.94
C GLU A 134 -1.20 6.70 -12.64
N VAL A 135 -1.63 7.89 -13.09
CA VAL A 135 -1.02 9.18 -12.73
C VAL A 135 -2.02 10.00 -11.91
N ALA A 136 -1.63 10.32 -10.68
CA ALA A 136 -2.35 11.15 -9.71
C ALA A 136 -1.55 12.42 -9.38
N LEU A 137 -2.20 13.43 -8.81
CA LEU A 137 -1.57 14.73 -8.54
C LEU A 137 -0.94 14.79 -7.14
N HIS A 138 0.17 15.54 -7.03
CA HIS A 138 0.92 15.70 -5.78
C HIS A 138 1.47 17.12 -5.57
N GLY A 139 0.61 18.13 -5.76
CA GLY A 139 1.03 19.54 -5.75
C GLY A 139 1.82 19.92 -7.02
N TYR A 140 2.48 21.08 -6.99
CA TYR A 140 3.33 21.51 -8.11
C TYR A 140 4.80 21.39 -7.74
N CYS A 141 5.27 22.17 -6.78
CA CYS A 141 6.61 22.12 -6.17
C CYS A 141 6.59 21.40 -4.82
N HIS A 142 5.70 20.41 -4.64
CA HIS A 142 5.54 19.67 -3.38
C HIS A 142 5.30 20.61 -2.18
N GLU A 143 4.44 21.61 -2.36
CA GLU A 143 4.20 22.68 -1.39
C GLU A 143 3.38 22.20 -0.20
N ASP A 144 3.69 22.75 0.97
CA ASP A 144 2.84 22.59 2.15
C ASP A 144 1.48 23.29 1.98
N CYS A 145 0.43 22.53 1.70
CA CYS A 145 -0.93 23.03 1.50
C CYS A 145 -1.47 23.82 2.70
N THR A 146 -0.96 23.60 3.92
CA THR A 146 -1.38 24.35 5.11
C THR A 146 -0.88 25.79 5.13
N ARG A 147 0.08 26.12 4.26
CA ARG A 147 0.67 27.46 4.12
C ARG A 147 0.16 28.20 2.88
N LEU A 148 -0.66 27.56 2.06
CA LEU A 148 -1.25 28.16 0.87
C LEU A 148 -2.52 28.92 1.22
N SER A 149 -2.75 30.04 0.53
CA SER A 149 -4.10 30.57 0.40
C SER A 149 -4.94 29.66 -0.50
N THR A 150 -6.26 29.67 -0.31
CA THR A 150 -7.19 28.92 -1.18
C THR A 150 -7.01 29.25 -2.66
N GLN A 151 -6.70 30.51 -3.00
CA GLN A 151 -6.45 30.89 -4.39
C GLN A 151 -5.16 30.26 -4.95
N GLN A 152 -4.07 30.26 -4.18
CA GLN A 152 -2.83 29.61 -4.62
C GLN A 152 -3.02 28.11 -4.85
N GLU A 153 -3.72 27.43 -3.94
CA GLU A 153 -4.02 26.01 -4.06
C GLU A 153 -4.89 25.71 -5.29
N LYS A 154 -5.90 26.57 -5.56
CA LYS A 154 -6.71 26.48 -6.78
C LYS A 154 -5.86 26.65 -8.05
N ASP A 155 -4.99 27.66 -8.09
CA ASP A 155 -4.11 27.91 -9.24
C ASP A 155 -3.18 26.71 -9.50
N ILE A 156 -2.68 26.09 -8.44
CA ILE A 156 -1.87 24.86 -8.49
C ILE A 156 -2.70 23.70 -9.04
N PHE A 157 -3.90 23.46 -8.53
CA PHE A 157 -4.78 22.40 -9.05
C PHE A 157 -5.09 22.61 -10.53
N GLU A 158 -5.50 23.81 -10.93
CA GLU A 158 -5.81 24.12 -12.33
C GLU A 158 -4.62 23.85 -13.25
N LYS A 159 -3.40 24.23 -12.84
CA LYS A 159 -2.18 23.98 -13.61
C LYS A 159 -1.90 22.48 -13.70
N CYS A 160 -1.87 21.77 -12.57
CA CYS A 160 -1.50 20.36 -12.51
C CYS A 160 -2.53 19.46 -13.21
N ILE A 161 -3.83 19.76 -13.11
CA ILE A 161 -4.89 19.05 -13.83
C ILE A 161 -4.68 19.18 -15.34
N LYS A 162 -4.49 20.42 -15.83
CA LYS A 162 -4.26 20.68 -17.27
C LYS A 162 -3.02 19.97 -17.78
N LEU A 163 -1.93 20.01 -17.01
CA LEU A 163 -0.67 19.35 -17.35
C LEU A 163 -0.85 17.83 -17.42
N ALA A 164 -1.34 17.19 -16.37
CA ALA A 164 -1.55 15.74 -16.32
C ALA A 164 -2.50 15.28 -17.43
N GLN A 165 -3.58 16.03 -17.70
CA GLN A 165 -4.49 15.72 -18.79
C GLN A 165 -3.85 15.85 -20.17
N SER A 166 -2.98 16.83 -20.38
CA SER A 166 -2.24 16.98 -21.64
C SER A 166 -1.26 15.83 -21.90
N LEU A 167 -0.67 15.26 -20.85
CA LEU A 167 0.30 14.17 -20.93
C LEU A 167 -0.38 12.80 -21.08
N THR A 168 -1.47 12.57 -20.34
CA THR A 168 -2.12 11.25 -20.24
C THR A 168 -3.36 11.10 -21.12
N GLY A 169 -3.90 12.21 -21.63
CA GLY A 169 -5.19 12.25 -22.34
C GLY A 169 -6.42 12.10 -21.43
N LYS A 170 -6.24 11.98 -20.10
CA LYS A 170 -7.32 11.78 -19.12
C LYS A 170 -7.21 12.79 -17.99
N LYS A 171 -8.34 13.25 -17.46
CA LYS A 171 -8.34 14.07 -16.24
C LYS A 171 -7.86 13.18 -15.07
N PRO A 172 -6.84 13.60 -14.28
CA PRO A 172 -6.46 12.86 -13.08
C PRO A 172 -7.62 12.84 -12.09
N VAL A 173 -7.81 11.71 -11.41
CA VAL A 173 -8.91 11.52 -10.44
C VAL A 173 -8.42 11.32 -9.01
N GLY A 174 -7.11 11.20 -8.82
CA GLY A 174 -6.45 11.02 -7.54
C GLY A 174 -5.61 12.20 -7.12
N TYR A 175 -5.58 12.46 -5.82
CA TYR A 175 -4.69 13.44 -5.20
C TYR A 175 -4.03 12.84 -3.95
N ARG A 176 -2.84 13.35 -3.63
CA ARG A 176 -2.19 13.21 -2.34
C ARG A 176 -1.55 14.54 -1.99
N ALA A 177 -1.81 15.04 -0.80
CA ALA A 177 -1.19 16.27 -0.33
C ALA A 177 0.30 16.05 -0.02
N PRO A 178 1.20 16.96 -0.42
CA PRO A 178 2.58 16.96 0.05
C PRO A 178 2.68 16.87 1.58
N LEU A 179 3.49 15.93 2.08
CA LEU A 179 3.57 15.57 3.51
C LEU A 179 2.23 15.18 4.18
N TYR A 180 1.24 14.70 3.42
CA TYR A 180 -0.05 14.26 3.97
C TYR A 180 -0.83 15.37 4.70
N ARG A 181 -0.55 16.64 4.39
CA ARG A 181 -1.14 17.78 5.10
C ARG A 181 -2.21 18.47 4.27
N LEU A 182 -3.46 18.19 4.61
CA LEU A 182 -4.64 18.85 4.07
C LEU A 182 -5.14 19.96 5.00
N ARG A 183 -5.89 20.90 4.41
CA ARG A 183 -6.83 21.75 5.13
C ARG A 183 -8.26 21.36 4.79
N GLU A 184 -9.21 21.78 5.60
CA GLU A 184 -10.64 21.58 5.33
C GLU A 184 -11.04 22.19 3.98
N GLU A 185 -10.48 23.35 3.62
CA GLU A 185 -10.75 23.98 2.30
C GLU A 185 -10.19 23.16 1.13
N THR A 186 -9.12 22.38 1.34
CA THR A 186 -8.59 21.48 0.31
C THR A 186 -9.63 20.42 -0.05
N ILE A 187 -10.38 19.91 0.92
CA ILE A 187 -11.42 18.90 0.69
C ILE A 187 -12.54 19.48 -0.19
N GLU A 188 -12.94 20.74 0.05
CA GLU A 188 -13.92 21.43 -0.78
C GLU A 188 -13.41 21.64 -2.21
N LEU A 189 -12.13 21.98 -2.37
CA LEU A 189 -11.50 22.11 -3.69
C LEU A 189 -11.50 20.77 -4.43
N LEU A 190 -11.10 19.67 -3.77
CA LEU A 190 -11.10 18.33 -4.35
C LEU A 190 -12.51 17.91 -4.82
N GLU A 191 -13.55 18.18 -4.01
CA GLU A 191 -14.95 17.95 -4.40
C GLU A 191 -15.33 18.79 -5.62
N SER A 192 -14.99 20.08 -5.63
CA SER A 192 -15.37 21.02 -6.69
C SER A 192 -14.68 20.70 -8.04
N GLU A 193 -13.46 20.20 -7.98
CA GLU A 193 -12.70 19.76 -9.15
C GLU A 193 -13.05 18.32 -9.57
N GLY A 194 -13.90 17.62 -8.81
CA GLY A 194 -14.38 16.28 -9.15
C GLY A 194 -13.30 15.20 -9.01
N PHE A 195 -12.39 15.34 -8.04
CA PHE A 195 -11.52 14.24 -7.65
C PHE A 195 -12.33 13.08 -7.10
N LEU A 196 -11.92 11.87 -7.46
CA LEU A 196 -12.54 10.63 -7.00
C LEU A 196 -12.06 10.26 -5.61
N TYR A 197 -10.75 10.42 -5.38
CA TYR A 197 -10.12 10.02 -4.14
C TYR A 197 -8.96 10.94 -3.74
N ASP A 198 -8.71 10.97 -2.44
CA ASP A 198 -7.49 11.44 -1.80
C ASP A 198 -6.76 10.25 -1.13
N SER A 199 -5.47 10.42 -0.88
CA SER A 199 -4.69 9.50 -0.05
C SER A 199 -3.70 10.26 0.82
N SER A 200 -4.22 11.03 1.76
CA SER A 200 -3.42 11.86 2.67
C SER A 200 -3.72 11.60 4.14
N LEU A 201 -4.85 10.98 4.50
CA LEU A 201 -5.31 10.92 5.89
C LEU A 201 -5.28 9.50 6.47
N SER A 202 -5.02 9.41 7.77
CA SER A 202 -4.85 8.15 8.51
C SER A 202 -6.05 7.80 9.41
N GLY A 203 -7.26 8.24 9.06
CA GLY A 203 -8.50 7.93 9.78
C GLY A 203 -8.89 6.44 9.77
N HIS A 204 -8.27 5.66 8.89
CA HIS A 204 -8.24 4.21 8.92
C HIS A 204 -6.84 3.78 8.44
N ASP A 205 -6.49 2.49 8.52
CA ASP A 205 -5.20 1.98 8.04
C ASP A 205 -5.33 0.92 6.93
N SER A 206 -6.45 0.20 6.87
CA SER A 206 -6.67 -0.95 5.98
C SER A 206 -8.04 -1.00 5.27
N GLN A 207 -8.84 0.07 5.34
CA GLN A 207 -10.14 0.23 4.68
C GLN A 207 -10.28 1.62 4.10
N LEU A 208 -11.04 1.74 3.00
CA LEU A 208 -11.42 3.01 2.41
C LEU A 208 -12.57 3.63 3.20
N TYR A 209 -12.56 4.95 3.32
CA TYR A 209 -13.63 5.71 3.96
C TYR A 209 -13.92 6.98 3.17
N GLN A 210 -14.97 7.72 3.51
CA GLN A 210 -15.16 9.05 2.92
C GLN A 210 -14.33 10.05 3.69
N LEU A 211 -13.66 10.98 2.98
CA LEU A 211 -13.13 12.18 3.62
C LEU A 211 -14.24 12.87 4.41
N THR A 212 -13.87 13.67 5.40
CA THR A 212 -14.87 14.36 6.23
C THR A 212 -14.59 15.86 6.26
N LYS A 213 -15.66 16.65 6.27
CA LYS A 213 -15.64 18.10 6.32
C LYS A 213 -16.41 18.57 7.55
N GLY A 214 -15.90 19.60 8.21
CA GLY A 214 -16.50 20.10 9.44
C GLY A 214 -15.60 21.11 10.14
N PRO A 215 -16.05 21.67 11.27
CA PRO A 215 -15.24 22.61 12.01
C PRO A 215 -13.99 21.91 12.57
N SER A 216 -12.83 22.56 12.43
CA SER A 216 -11.59 22.07 13.02
C SER A 216 -11.72 21.91 14.54
N PRO A 217 -11.05 20.91 15.14
CA PRO A 217 -10.94 20.80 16.58
C PRO A 217 -10.40 22.08 17.23
N VAL A 218 -10.91 22.41 18.41
CA VAL A 218 -10.45 23.59 19.17
C VAL A 218 -9.24 23.17 20.02
N PRO A 219 -8.03 23.70 19.76
CA PRO A 219 -6.86 23.34 20.54
C PRO A 219 -6.94 23.90 21.97
N VAL A 220 -6.14 23.32 22.86
CA VAL A 220 -5.93 23.82 24.22
C VAL A 220 -5.25 25.20 24.15
N ASP A 221 -5.81 26.18 24.87
CA ASP A 221 -5.26 27.54 24.94
C ASP A 221 -4.94 27.91 26.39
N TYR A 222 -3.74 27.57 26.88
CA TYR A 222 -3.34 27.78 28.28
C TYR A 222 -3.44 29.23 28.79
N SER A 223 -3.68 30.22 27.91
CA SER A 223 -3.95 31.60 28.30
C SER A 223 -5.39 31.87 28.76
N LYS A 224 -6.32 30.94 28.53
CA LYS A 224 -7.76 31.06 28.84
C LYS A 224 -8.21 30.09 29.94
N PRO A 225 -9.42 30.26 30.51
CA PRO A 225 -10.01 29.26 31.39
C PRO A 225 -10.24 27.93 30.67
N ALA A 226 -10.04 26.82 31.37
CA ALA A 226 -10.13 25.47 30.79
C ALA A 226 -11.47 25.17 30.10
N GLN A 227 -12.56 25.80 30.55
CA GLN A 227 -13.89 25.66 29.95
C GLN A 227 -13.94 26.07 28.47
N THR A 228 -12.96 26.83 27.98
CA THR A 228 -12.90 27.26 26.58
C THR A 228 -12.49 26.15 25.60
N TRP A 229 -11.81 25.10 26.08
CA TRP A 229 -11.43 23.92 25.28
C TRP A 229 -11.93 22.58 25.82
N MET A 230 -12.42 22.50 27.07
CA MET A 230 -13.06 21.29 27.62
C MET A 230 -14.46 21.03 27.03
N ARG A 231 -14.53 20.87 25.71
CA ARG A 231 -15.74 20.55 24.95
C ARG A 231 -15.44 19.45 23.95
N PRO A 232 -16.39 18.54 23.67
CA PRO A 232 -16.20 17.54 22.63
C PRO A 232 -16.11 18.21 21.25
N CYS A 233 -15.39 17.56 20.33
CA CYS A 233 -15.41 17.94 18.92
C CYS A 233 -16.79 17.62 18.31
N ALA A 234 -17.25 18.46 17.38
CA ALA A 234 -18.35 18.07 16.52
C ALA A 234 -17.88 16.94 15.60
N LEU A 235 -18.74 15.94 15.37
CA LEU A 235 -18.46 14.93 14.37
C LEU A 235 -18.53 15.59 12.99
N PRO A 236 -17.55 15.35 12.10
CA PRO A 236 -17.55 15.93 10.77
C PRO A 236 -18.53 15.18 9.85
N GLU A 237 -18.98 15.86 8.81
CA GLU A 237 -19.88 15.33 7.78
C GLU A 237 -19.08 14.65 6.65
N PRO A 238 -19.60 13.60 6.02
CA PRO A 238 -18.91 12.95 4.91
C PRO A 238 -18.81 13.84 3.67
N SER A 239 -17.66 13.76 3.00
CA SER A 239 -17.36 14.28 1.67
C SER A 239 -17.70 13.24 0.59
N LYS A 240 -17.83 13.70 -0.65
CA LYS A 240 -17.94 12.82 -1.83
C LYS A 240 -16.60 12.18 -2.21
N VAL A 241 -15.48 12.76 -1.77
CA VAL A 241 -14.14 12.24 -2.06
C VAL A 241 -13.85 11.04 -1.16
N VAL A 242 -13.43 9.94 -1.77
CA VAL A 242 -13.01 8.73 -1.05
C VAL A 242 -11.60 8.92 -0.52
N GLU A 243 -11.35 8.52 0.71
CA GLU A 243 -10.02 8.44 1.28
C GLU A 243 -9.49 7.02 1.19
N ILE A 244 -8.32 6.87 0.55
CA ILE A 244 -7.51 5.66 0.62
C ILE A 244 -6.42 5.92 1.65
N PRO A 245 -6.42 5.24 2.80
CA PRO A 245 -5.62 5.66 3.94
C PRO A 245 -4.14 5.73 3.63
N ALA A 246 -3.54 6.90 3.87
CA ALA A 246 -2.10 7.06 3.97
C ALA A 246 -1.65 6.91 5.42
N ASN A 247 -0.44 6.42 5.65
CA ASN A 247 0.11 6.24 6.99
C ASN A 247 1.63 6.29 6.97
N TRP A 248 2.24 7.00 7.93
CA TRP A 248 3.68 7.08 8.15
C TRP A 248 4.36 5.73 8.37
N TYR A 249 3.62 4.71 8.80
CA TYR A 249 4.14 3.34 8.95
C TYR A 249 4.08 2.50 7.66
N MET A 250 3.56 3.08 6.57
CA MET A 250 3.40 2.42 5.27
C MET A 250 4.15 3.16 4.16
N GLU A 251 5.24 3.84 4.52
CA GLU A 251 6.06 4.60 3.58
C GLU A 251 7.56 4.41 3.85
N ASP A 252 8.39 4.63 2.83
CA ASP A 252 9.83 4.36 2.85
C ASP A 252 10.69 5.57 3.29
N MET A 253 10.34 6.78 2.85
CA MET A 253 11.15 7.99 2.98
C MET A 253 11.40 8.39 4.44
N THR A 254 10.38 8.50 5.29
CA THR A 254 10.57 8.97 6.68
C THR A 254 11.62 8.17 7.46
N PRO A 255 11.60 6.82 7.44
CA PRO A 255 12.64 6.04 8.13
C PRO A 255 13.96 5.93 7.35
N LEU A 256 13.93 5.88 6.02
CA LEU A 256 15.08 5.43 5.19
C LEU A 256 15.79 6.56 4.42
N GLN A 257 15.25 7.79 4.41
CA GLN A 257 15.88 8.95 3.80
C GLN A 257 16.50 9.88 4.85
N TYR A 258 17.77 10.23 4.68
CA TYR A 258 18.39 11.30 5.46
C TYR A 258 18.15 12.66 4.78
N LEU A 259 17.58 13.61 5.53
CA LEU A 259 17.32 14.98 5.12
C LEU A 259 18.07 15.94 6.06
N PRO A 260 19.17 16.58 5.62
CA PRO A 260 20.12 17.25 6.52
C PRO A 260 19.58 18.51 7.21
N ASN A 261 18.48 19.06 6.71
CA ASN A 261 17.86 20.28 7.24
C ASN A 261 16.50 20.03 7.91
N VAL A 262 16.19 18.78 8.23
CA VAL A 262 14.96 18.37 8.92
C VAL A 262 15.33 17.85 10.32
N GLU A 263 14.86 18.53 11.37
CA GLU A 263 15.28 18.26 12.76
C GLU A 263 14.94 16.83 13.22
N ASN A 264 13.83 16.27 12.74
CA ASN A 264 13.37 14.91 13.03
C ASN A 264 13.77 13.88 11.95
N SER A 265 14.78 14.18 11.13
CA SER A 265 15.24 13.27 10.08
C SER A 265 15.79 11.96 10.65
N HIS A 266 15.47 10.85 9.98
CA HIS A 266 16.15 9.56 10.13
C HIS A 266 17.09 9.32 8.94
N GLY A 267 17.04 8.14 8.31
CA GLY A 267 17.85 7.82 7.12
C GLY A 267 18.87 6.70 7.30
N TYR A 268 19.02 6.17 8.52
CA TYR A 268 19.94 5.07 8.84
C TYR A 268 19.22 3.88 9.49
N VAL A 269 17.89 3.84 9.45
CA VAL A 269 17.14 2.68 9.90
C VAL A 269 17.45 1.51 8.95
N PRO A 270 17.76 0.30 9.46
CA PRO A 270 17.96 -0.85 8.59
C PRO A 270 16.71 -1.15 7.76
N SER A 271 16.86 -1.20 6.43
CA SER A 271 15.76 -1.51 5.49
C SER A 271 14.99 -2.78 5.86
N GLN A 272 15.67 -3.80 6.38
CA GLN A 272 15.07 -5.06 6.82
C GLN A 272 14.13 -4.88 8.02
N SER A 273 14.39 -3.91 8.88
CA SER A 273 13.49 -3.58 10.00
C SER A 273 12.18 -2.98 9.49
N ILE A 274 12.25 -2.13 8.46
CA ILE A 274 11.07 -1.54 7.82
C ILE A 274 10.28 -2.61 7.04
N GLU A 275 10.97 -3.46 6.28
CA GLU A 275 10.35 -4.60 5.60
C GLU A 275 9.60 -5.50 6.59
N ARG A 276 10.25 -5.83 7.71
CA ARG A 276 9.65 -6.66 8.75
C ARG A 276 8.42 -6.01 9.37
N MET A 277 8.47 -4.71 9.63
CA MET A 277 7.33 -3.95 10.14
C MET A 277 6.12 -4.04 9.18
N TRP A 278 6.35 -3.91 7.87
CA TRP A 278 5.29 -4.06 6.86
C TRP A 278 4.74 -5.49 6.82
N GLN A 279 5.60 -6.50 6.90
CA GLN A 279 5.20 -7.91 6.94
C GLN A 279 4.38 -8.25 8.20
N ASP A 280 4.78 -7.74 9.36
CA ASP A 280 4.07 -7.97 10.62
C ASP A 280 2.68 -7.33 10.57
N ARG A 281 2.57 -6.10 10.05
CA ARG A 281 1.28 -5.43 9.82
C ARG A 281 0.39 -6.24 8.87
N PHE A 282 0.91 -6.61 7.70
CA PHE A 282 0.16 -7.42 6.73
C PHE A 282 -0.32 -8.72 7.37
N THR A 283 0.55 -9.40 8.12
CA THR A 283 0.24 -10.69 8.76
C THR A 283 -0.84 -10.55 9.81
N TRP A 284 -0.83 -9.46 10.58
CA TRP A 284 -1.88 -9.17 11.55
C TRP A 284 -3.24 -8.98 10.86
N LEU A 285 -3.31 -8.12 9.83
CA LEU A 285 -4.52 -7.88 9.04
C LEU A 285 -5.00 -9.13 8.32
N TRP A 286 -4.07 -9.93 7.80
CA TRP A 286 -4.36 -11.22 7.21
C TRP A 286 -5.10 -12.09 8.22
N ASN A 287 -4.59 -12.25 9.43
CA ASN A 287 -5.19 -13.17 10.40
C ASN A 287 -6.48 -12.65 11.05
N HIS A 288 -6.61 -11.33 11.22
CA HIS A 288 -7.64 -10.74 12.07
C HIS A 288 -8.59 -9.78 11.34
N GLY A 289 -8.36 -9.51 10.05
CA GLY A 289 -9.12 -8.51 9.32
C GLY A 289 -8.82 -7.07 9.80
N PRO A 290 -9.52 -6.08 9.24
CA PRO A 290 -9.35 -4.68 9.61
C PRO A 290 -9.86 -4.38 11.04
N ASP A 291 -10.93 -5.05 11.47
CA ASP A 291 -11.60 -4.79 12.75
C ASP A 291 -11.11 -5.70 13.90
N GLY A 292 -10.23 -6.66 13.62
CA GLY A 292 -9.74 -7.62 14.61
C GLY A 292 -10.68 -8.83 14.85
N GLU A 293 -11.85 -8.84 14.23
CA GLU A 293 -12.91 -9.85 14.42
C GLU A 293 -12.73 -11.12 13.57
N GLY A 294 -11.60 -11.23 12.86
CA GLY A 294 -11.22 -12.39 12.07
C GLY A 294 -11.04 -12.08 10.59
N PRO A 295 -10.69 -13.08 9.78
CA PRO A 295 -10.37 -12.90 8.37
C PRO A 295 -11.42 -12.14 7.55
N ALA A 296 -11.02 -11.03 6.95
CA ALA A 296 -11.86 -10.22 6.06
C ALA A 296 -11.02 -9.55 4.96
N ASP A 297 -11.70 -8.98 3.97
CA ASP A 297 -11.08 -8.21 2.90
C ASP A 297 -10.45 -6.93 3.44
N PHE A 298 -9.29 -6.54 2.91
CA PHE A 298 -8.64 -5.28 3.27
C PHE A 298 -7.80 -4.72 2.12
N VAL A 299 -7.49 -3.42 2.21
CA VAL A 299 -6.48 -2.80 1.36
C VAL A 299 -5.15 -2.68 2.10
N PHE A 300 -4.05 -2.82 1.37
CA PHE A 300 -2.70 -2.66 1.89
C PHE A 300 -1.95 -1.62 1.05
N PRO A 301 -2.06 -0.33 1.39
CA PRO A 301 -1.29 0.71 0.75
C PRO A 301 0.17 0.66 1.19
N LEU A 302 1.09 0.84 0.24
CA LEU A 302 2.53 0.96 0.48
C LEU A 302 3.08 2.06 -0.43
N ILE A 303 3.56 3.12 0.20
CA ILE A 303 4.00 4.37 -0.43
C ILE A 303 5.51 4.34 -0.56
N LEU A 304 6.00 4.56 -1.78
CA LEU A 304 7.40 4.51 -2.12
C LEU A 304 7.83 5.85 -2.72
N HIS A 305 9.11 6.17 -2.68
CA HIS A 305 9.64 7.34 -3.36
C HIS A 305 10.84 6.93 -4.23
N PRO A 306 11.01 7.45 -5.46
CA PRO A 306 12.19 7.15 -6.26
C PRO A 306 13.46 7.71 -5.60
N ASP A 307 13.33 8.73 -4.77
CA ASP A 307 14.34 9.30 -3.88
C ASP A 307 14.94 8.23 -2.96
N THR A 308 14.11 7.33 -2.44
CA THR A 308 14.47 6.37 -1.39
C THR A 308 14.47 4.94 -1.91
N SER A 309 13.32 4.42 -2.34
CA SER A 309 13.17 3.09 -2.95
C SER A 309 13.96 2.91 -4.25
N GLY A 310 14.40 3.99 -4.90
CA GLY A 310 15.32 3.94 -6.05
C GLY A 310 16.79 3.67 -5.66
N MET A 311 17.16 3.79 -4.39
CA MET A 311 18.51 3.54 -3.91
C MET A 311 18.88 2.06 -3.96
N ALA A 312 20.14 1.76 -4.31
CA ALA A 312 20.59 0.40 -4.58
C ALA A 312 20.46 -0.56 -3.38
N HIS A 313 20.60 -0.05 -2.17
CA HIS A 313 20.50 -0.84 -0.94
C HIS A 313 19.07 -0.96 -0.40
N ILE A 314 18.11 -0.16 -0.92
CA ILE A 314 16.68 -0.19 -0.52
C ILE A 314 15.83 -0.95 -1.54
N ILE A 315 16.13 -0.81 -2.84
CA ILE A 315 15.29 -1.40 -3.91
C ILE A 315 15.13 -2.93 -3.79
N GLY A 316 16.13 -3.62 -3.22
CA GLY A 316 16.05 -5.06 -2.95
C GLY A 316 15.00 -5.41 -1.89
N THR A 317 14.79 -4.56 -0.89
CA THR A 317 13.71 -4.70 0.10
C THR A 317 12.34 -4.53 -0.56
N ILE A 318 12.21 -3.60 -1.52
CA ILE A 318 10.97 -3.44 -2.29
C ILE A 318 10.69 -4.69 -3.13
N GLU A 319 11.70 -5.21 -3.83
CA GLU A 319 11.58 -6.46 -4.60
C GLU A 319 11.14 -7.64 -3.69
N SER A 320 11.78 -7.78 -2.53
CA SER A 320 11.45 -8.79 -1.52
C SER A 320 10.02 -8.66 -1.02
N MET A 321 9.59 -7.46 -0.62
CA MET A 321 8.24 -7.22 -0.10
C MET A 321 7.15 -7.53 -1.14
N VAL A 322 7.33 -7.11 -2.40
CA VAL A 322 6.37 -7.39 -3.47
C VAL A 322 6.29 -8.88 -3.76
N LEU A 323 7.43 -9.58 -3.85
CA LEU A 323 7.46 -11.03 -4.06
C LEU A 323 6.82 -11.78 -2.88
N TRP A 324 7.06 -11.34 -1.64
CA TRP A 324 6.46 -11.92 -0.44
C TRP A 324 4.93 -11.81 -0.44
N MET A 325 4.39 -10.65 -0.84
CA MET A 325 2.94 -10.45 -1.00
C MET A 325 2.38 -11.30 -2.16
N LYS A 326 3.05 -11.34 -3.32
CA LYS A 326 2.66 -12.21 -4.45
C LYS A 326 2.62 -13.69 -4.06
N GLY A 327 3.46 -14.11 -3.10
CA GLY A 327 3.47 -15.46 -2.55
C GLY A 327 2.17 -15.91 -1.87
N ARG A 328 1.18 -15.01 -1.69
CA ARG A 328 -0.17 -15.34 -1.19
C ARG A 328 -1.14 -15.81 -2.29
N GLY A 329 -0.69 -15.86 -3.53
CA GLY A 329 -1.45 -16.42 -4.65
C GLY A 329 -2.70 -15.60 -4.96
N THR A 330 -3.81 -16.28 -5.27
CA THR A 330 -5.03 -15.67 -5.83
C THR A 330 -5.85 -14.82 -4.84
N GLN A 331 -5.45 -14.79 -3.56
CA GLN A 331 -6.09 -13.96 -2.53
C GLN A 331 -5.47 -12.56 -2.44
N VAL A 332 -4.39 -12.31 -3.18
CA VAL A 332 -3.71 -11.02 -3.26
C VAL A 332 -3.80 -10.50 -4.70
N GLU A 333 -4.28 -9.27 -4.83
CA GLU A 333 -4.40 -8.57 -6.11
C GLU A 333 -3.69 -7.22 -6.02
N PHE A 334 -2.81 -6.92 -6.97
CA PHE A 334 -2.22 -5.59 -7.11
C PHE A 334 -3.11 -4.75 -8.03
N VAL A 335 -3.51 -3.58 -7.56
CA VAL A 335 -4.43 -2.69 -8.29
C VAL A 335 -4.05 -1.24 -8.04
N THR A 336 -4.48 -0.37 -8.95
CA THR A 336 -4.29 1.07 -8.81
C THR A 336 -5.25 1.65 -7.76
N TYR A 337 -4.93 2.83 -7.24
CA TYR A 337 -5.76 3.57 -6.31
C TYR A 337 -7.11 3.95 -6.94
N GLU A 338 -7.13 4.42 -8.18
CA GLU A 338 -8.39 4.65 -8.92
C GLU A 338 -9.27 3.40 -8.97
N THR A 339 -8.68 2.21 -9.20
CA THR A 339 -9.44 0.96 -9.29
C THR A 339 -10.21 0.66 -8.00
N VAL A 340 -9.56 0.82 -6.85
CA VAL A 340 -10.22 0.57 -5.55
C VAL A 340 -11.19 1.66 -5.16
N ALA A 341 -10.90 2.92 -5.47
CA ALA A 341 -11.83 4.02 -5.23
C ALA A 341 -13.13 3.84 -6.01
N ARG A 342 -13.05 3.46 -7.30
CA ARG A 342 -14.23 3.13 -8.12
C ARG A 342 -15.00 1.92 -7.57
N SER A 343 -14.28 0.88 -7.15
CA SER A 343 -14.90 -0.31 -6.55
C SER A 343 -15.69 0.04 -5.28
N TYR A 344 -15.11 0.88 -4.41
CA TYR A 344 -15.74 1.34 -3.18
C TYR A 344 -17.05 2.10 -3.43
N LEU A 345 -17.06 3.04 -4.37
CA LEU A 345 -18.25 3.82 -4.69
C LEU A 345 -19.37 2.98 -5.33
N ASN A 346 -18.99 2.04 -6.20
CA ASN A 346 -19.94 1.11 -6.82
C ASN A 346 -20.63 0.22 -5.77
N GLN A 347 -19.89 -0.26 -4.77
CA GLN A 347 -20.46 -1.06 -3.67
C GLN A 347 -21.42 -0.25 -2.80
N LYS A 348 -21.19 1.06 -2.66
CA LYS A 348 -22.07 1.98 -1.92
C LYS A 348 -23.21 2.57 -2.77
N GLY A 349 -23.36 2.21 -4.04
CA GLY A 349 -24.44 2.69 -4.91
C GLY A 349 -24.33 4.17 -5.30
N HIS A 350 -23.12 4.74 -5.28
CA HIS A 350 -22.85 6.14 -5.68
C HIS A 350 -22.27 6.14 -7.10
N ALA A 351 -23.13 6.05 -8.11
CA ALA A 351 -22.78 6.13 -9.53
C ALA A 351 -23.20 7.47 -10.15
#